data_AF-Q3TPI4-F1
#
_entry.id   AF-Q3TPI4-F1
#
_cell.length_a   1.000
_cell.length_b   1.000
_cell.length_c   1.000
_cell.angle_alpha   90.00
_cell.angle_beta   90.00
_cell.angle_gamma   90.00
#
_symmetry.space_group_name_H-M   'P 1'
#
loop_
_entity.id
_entity.type
_entity.pdbx_description
1 polymer ?
#
loop_
_entity_poly.entity_id
_entity_poly.type
_entity_poly.pdbx_seq_one_letter_code
_entity_poly.pdbx_strand_id
1 'polypeptide(L)'
;MAIRKKSNKNPPLLSHEFLLQNHADIVSWLAMLFLLGLMFEVTAKGAIIFVALQYNVTRPATEEQATESASLYHYGIKDLATVLFYMLVAIIIHAIIQEYVLDKINRRMHFSKTKHSKFNESGQLSAFYLFACVWGTFILISENYISDPTILWRAYPHNLMTFQTKFFYISQLAYWLHAFPELYF
;
A
#
# COMPACT_ATOMS: atom_id res chain seq x y z
N MET A 1 -9.35 43.48 -26.11
CA MET A 1 -10.43 42.58 -25.64
C MET A 1 -9.91 41.15 -25.71
N ALA A 2 -9.37 40.61 -24.62
CA ALA A 2 -8.82 39.26 -24.61
C ALA A 2 -9.96 38.24 -24.67
N ILE A 3 -9.95 37.39 -25.70
CA ILE A 3 -10.93 36.32 -25.87
C ILE A 3 -10.73 35.34 -24.72
N ARG A 4 -11.64 35.41 -23.74
CA ARG A 4 -11.72 34.47 -22.64
C ARG A 4 -12.09 33.12 -23.24
N LYS A 5 -11.09 32.28 -23.52
CA LYS A 5 -11.26 30.91 -24.02
C LYS A 5 -12.20 30.22 -23.03
N LYS A 6 -13.40 29.87 -23.47
CA LYS A 6 -14.38 29.11 -22.68
C LYS A 6 -13.69 27.80 -22.30
N SER A 7 -13.26 27.67 -21.05
CA SER A 7 -12.75 26.42 -20.52
C SER A 7 -13.86 25.39 -20.67
N ASN A 8 -13.67 24.42 -21.57
CA ASN A 8 -14.59 23.32 -21.72
C ASN A 8 -14.53 22.58 -20.38
N LYS A 9 -15.67 22.46 -19.69
CA LYS A 9 -15.71 21.91 -18.32
C LYS A 9 -15.13 20.48 -18.23
N ASN A 10 -15.03 19.81 -19.37
CA ASN A 10 -14.42 18.50 -19.49
C ASN A 10 -13.13 18.64 -20.33
N PRO A 11 -11.96 18.32 -19.77
CA PRO A 11 -10.71 18.32 -20.52
C PRO A 11 -10.77 17.24 -21.61
N PRO A 12 -10.01 17.39 -22.71
CA PRO A 12 -10.00 16.41 -23.79
C PRO A 12 -9.55 15.03 -23.27
N LEU A 13 -10.12 13.95 -23.84
CA LEU A 13 -9.76 12.57 -23.53
C LEU A 13 -8.25 12.38 -23.76
N LEU A 14 -7.56 11.75 -22.78
CA LEU A 14 -6.10 11.56 -22.73
C LEU A 14 -5.24 12.82 -22.52
N SER A 15 -5.85 13.96 -22.18
CA SER A 15 -5.07 15.11 -21.69
C SER A 15 -4.49 14.84 -20.30
N HIS A 16 -3.41 15.55 -19.97
CA HIS A 16 -2.80 15.48 -18.64
C HIS A 16 -3.82 15.80 -17.52
N GLU A 17 -4.66 16.83 -17.72
CA GLU A 17 -5.72 17.20 -16.77
C GLU A 17 -6.78 16.10 -16.59
N PHE A 18 -7.08 15.33 -17.65
CA PHE A 18 -8.01 14.19 -17.56
C PHE A 18 -7.41 13.04 -16.73
N LEU A 19 -6.12 12.72 -16.93
CA LEU A 19 -5.42 11.69 -16.16
C LEU A 19 -5.34 12.06 -14.67
N LEU A 20 -5.03 13.31 -14.36
CA LEU A 20 -5.02 13.86 -13.00
C LEU A 20 -6.37 13.69 -12.29
N GLN A 21 -7.46 14.07 -12.96
CA GLN A 21 -8.80 14.02 -12.38
C GLN A 21 -9.31 12.60 -12.16
N ASN A 22 -8.94 11.65 -13.02
CA ASN A 22 -9.45 10.28 -12.99
C ASN A 22 -8.40 9.26 -12.51
N HIS A 23 -7.29 9.71 -11.90
CA HIS A 23 -6.16 8.82 -11.55
C HIS A 23 -6.62 7.66 -10.66
N ALA A 24 -7.47 7.93 -9.66
CA ALA A 24 -8.00 6.91 -8.75
C ALA A 24 -8.83 5.85 -9.50
N ASP A 25 -9.68 6.27 -10.44
CA ASP A 25 -10.52 5.36 -11.23
C ASP A 25 -9.70 4.52 -12.21
N ILE A 26 -8.68 5.11 -12.85
CA ILE A 26 -7.78 4.40 -13.77
C ILE A 26 -6.98 3.34 -13.00
N VAL A 27 -6.42 3.71 -11.84
CA VAL A 27 -5.66 2.79 -11.00
C VAL A 27 -6.57 1.69 -10.42
N SER A 28 -7.79 2.04 -10.02
CA SER A 28 -8.81 1.08 -9.58
C SER A 28 -9.19 0.08 -10.67
N TRP A 29 -9.36 0.57 -11.91
CA TRP A 29 -9.60 -0.29 -13.07
C TRP A 29 -8.42 -1.25 -13.32
N LEU A 30 -7.18 -0.76 -13.24
CA LEU A 30 -5.98 -1.61 -13.35
C LEU A 30 -5.91 -2.66 -12.23
N ALA A 31 -6.19 -2.29 -10.98
CA ALA A 31 -6.22 -3.22 -9.86
C ALA A 31 -7.30 -4.30 -10.06
N MET A 32 -8.47 -3.92 -10.59
CA MET A 32 -9.57 -4.84 -10.87
C MET A 32 -9.20 -5.90 -11.91
N LEU A 33 -8.33 -5.59 -12.89
CA LEU A 33 -7.86 -6.59 -13.86
C LEU A 33 -7.10 -7.73 -13.19
N PHE A 34 -6.26 -7.44 -12.19
CA PHE A 34 -5.55 -8.46 -11.43
C PHE A 34 -6.52 -9.31 -10.59
N LEU A 35 -7.52 -8.68 -9.96
CA LEU A 35 -8.54 -9.39 -9.18
C LEU A 35 -9.42 -10.28 -10.05
N LEU A 36 -9.88 -9.78 -11.20
CA LEU A 36 -10.65 -10.56 -12.18
C LEU A 36 -9.81 -11.71 -12.74
N GLY A 37 -8.50 -11.50 -12.90
CA GLY A 37 -7.54 -12.53 -13.29
C GLY A 37 -7.49 -13.71 -12.32
N LEU A 38 -7.89 -13.56 -11.05
CA LEU A 38 -7.99 -14.67 -10.09
C LEU A 38 -9.21 -15.57 -10.33
N MET A 39 -10.21 -15.11 -11.09
CA MET A 39 -11.45 -15.88 -11.30
C MET A 39 -11.30 -17.05 -12.27
N PHE A 40 -10.33 -16.99 -13.20
CA PHE A 40 -10.07 -18.07 -14.15
C PHE A 40 -8.77 -18.79 -13.81
N GLU A 41 -8.78 -20.13 -13.85
CA GLU A 41 -7.65 -20.97 -13.42
C GLU A 41 -6.34 -20.67 -14.17
N VAL A 42 -6.43 -20.38 -15.48
CA VAL A 42 -5.24 -20.08 -16.32
C VAL A 42 -4.63 -18.74 -15.95
N THR A 43 -5.44 -17.70 -15.77
CA THR A 43 -4.97 -16.36 -15.42
C THR A 43 -4.59 -16.26 -13.93
N ALA A 44 -5.20 -17.07 -13.07
CA ALA A 44 -4.96 -17.07 -11.63
C ALA A 44 -3.49 -17.39 -11.29
N LYS A 45 -2.85 -18.28 -12.05
CA LYS A 45 -1.42 -18.61 -11.89
C LYS A 45 -0.51 -17.40 -12.04
N GLY A 46 -0.89 -16.43 -12.88
CA GLY A 46 -0.19 -15.16 -13.02
C GLY A 46 -0.62 -14.13 -11.98
N ALA A 47 -1.93 -13.94 -11.81
CA ALA A 47 -2.48 -12.93 -10.90
C ALA A 47 -2.09 -13.16 -9.43
N ILE A 48 -1.96 -14.42 -8.99
CA ILE A 48 -1.58 -14.74 -7.60
C ILE A 48 -0.18 -14.24 -7.24
N ILE A 49 0.72 -14.07 -8.22
CA ILE A 49 2.07 -13.52 -8.00
C ILE A 49 1.99 -12.07 -7.50
N PHE A 50 0.99 -11.33 -7.98
CA PHE A 50 0.76 -9.93 -7.63
C PHE A 50 -0.02 -9.79 -6.33
N VAL A 51 -1.02 -10.65 -6.09
CA VAL A 51 -1.95 -10.48 -4.95
C VAL A 51 -1.48 -11.18 -3.68
N ALA A 52 -0.94 -12.39 -3.77
CA ALA A 52 -0.57 -13.18 -2.61
C ALA A 52 0.89 -12.95 -2.20
N LEU A 53 1.18 -13.12 -0.90
CA LEU A 53 2.55 -13.18 -0.39
C LEU A 53 3.28 -14.42 -0.93
N GLN A 54 4.45 -14.20 -1.52
CA GLN A 54 5.23 -15.23 -2.19
C GLN A 54 6.22 -15.90 -1.23
N TYR A 55 6.76 -17.07 -1.62
CA TYR A 55 7.83 -17.78 -0.88
C TYR A 55 7.43 -18.30 0.51
N ASN A 56 6.22 -18.85 0.64
CA ASN A 56 5.81 -19.59 1.83
C ASN A 56 6.61 -20.90 1.95
N VAL A 57 7.25 -21.11 3.09
CA VAL A 57 7.93 -22.34 3.47
C VAL A 57 7.12 -22.99 4.58
N THR A 58 6.44 -24.09 4.24
CA THR A 58 5.81 -24.96 5.23
C THR A 58 6.86 -25.95 5.73
N ARG A 59 7.36 -25.76 6.96
CA ARG A 59 8.25 -26.75 7.58
C ARG A 59 7.39 -27.91 8.12
N PRO A 60 7.72 -29.18 7.81
CA PRO A 60 7.06 -30.32 8.46
C PRO A 60 7.41 -30.27 9.95
N ALA A 61 6.38 -30.35 10.79
CA ALA A 61 6.50 -30.30 12.24
C ALA A 61 7.49 -31.37 12.72
N THR A 62 8.63 -30.94 13.27
CA THR A 62 9.48 -31.78 14.11
C THR A 62 9.14 -31.44 15.56
N GLU A 63 9.03 -32.48 16.39
CA GLU A 63 8.10 -32.66 17.52
C GLU A 63 8.18 -31.70 18.74
N GLU A 64 8.80 -30.53 18.68
CA GLU A 64 8.97 -29.65 19.87
C GLU A 64 8.39 -28.23 19.76
N GLN A 65 7.77 -27.86 18.63
CA GLN A 65 7.10 -26.55 18.47
C GLN A 65 5.68 -26.72 17.90
N ALA A 66 4.82 -27.38 18.67
CA ALA A 66 3.42 -27.63 18.32
C ALA A 66 2.46 -26.48 18.71
N THR A 67 2.90 -25.21 18.69
CA THR A 67 2.01 -24.10 19.06
C THR A 67 1.62 -23.18 17.91
N GLU A 68 2.41 -23.05 16.85
CA GLU A 68 1.97 -22.33 15.66
C GLU A 68 2.63 -22.93 14.43
N SER A 69 1.84 -23.59 13.58
CA SER A 69 2.18 -23.84 12.18
C SER A 69 2.23 -22.50 11.42
N ALA A 70 3.04 -21.56 11.89
CA ALA A 70 3.27 -20.29 11.26
C ALA A 70 4.00 -20.58 9.94
N SER A 71 3.29 -20.48 8.82
CA SER A 71 3.90 -20.36 7.51
C SER A 71 4.98 -19.27 7.58
N LEU A 72 6.24 -19.67 7.43
CA LEU A 72 7.37 -18.76 7.41
C LEU A 72 7.67 -18.39 5.98
N TYR A 73 8.11 -17.15 5.74
CA TYR A 73 8.32 -16.62 4.40
C TYR A 73 9.79 -16.26 4.17
N HIS A 74 10.28 -16.53 2.97
CA HIS A 74 11.56 -15.99 2.48
C HIS A 74 11.33 -14.69 1.69
N TYR A 75 12.40 -13.91 1.48
CA TYR A 75 12.38 -12.81 0.52
C TYR A 75 12.75 -13.30 -0.88
N GLY A 76 12.22 -12.67 -1.93
CA GLY A 76 12.66 -12.93 -3.30
C GLY A 76 12.09 -11.98 -4.34
N ILE A 77 12.53 -12.13 -5.59
CA ILE A 77 12.24 -11.19 -6.68
C ILE A 77 10.73 -11.09 -6.98
N LYS A 78 9.97 -12.16 -6.78
CA LYS A 78 8.52 -12.13 -6.99
C LYS A 78 7.80 -11.20 -6.01
N ASP A 79 8.39 -10.88 -4.86
CA ASP A 79 7.83 -9.91 -3.92
C ASP A 79 7.78 -8.50 -4.54
N LEU A 80 8.61 -8.19 -5.54
CA LEU A 80 8.53 -6.92 -6.28
C LEU A 80 7.19 -6.78 -7.01
N ALA A 81 6.70 -7.86 -7.61
CA ALA A 81 5.38 -7.86 -8.26
C ALA A 81 4.26 -7.65 -7.23
N THR A 82 4.41 -8.25 -6.04
CA THR A 82 3.50 -8.04 -4.92
C THR A 82 3.53 -6.58 -4.45
N VAL A 83 4.71 -6.00 -4.26
CA VAL A 83 4.89 -4.57 -3.90
C VAL A 83 4.23 -3.66 -4.94
N LEU A 84 4.37 -3.95 -6.24
CA LEU A 84 3.74 -3.18 -7.31
C LEU A 84 2.20 -3.20 -7.22
N PHE A 85 1.61 -4.36 -6.93
CA PHE A 85 0.16 -4.45 -6.75
C PHE A 85 -0.31 -3.68 -5.52
N TYR A 86 0.37 -3.84 -4.38
CA TYR A 86 0.04 -3.10 -3.17
C TYR A 86 0.31 -1.59 -3.31
N MET A 87 1.20 -1.16 -4.20
CA MET A 87 1.37 0.25 -4.55
C MET A 87 0.10 0.79 -5.24
N LEU A 88 -0.53 0.04 -6.16
CA LEU A 88 -1.81 0.43 -6.75
C LEU A 88 -2.90 0.55 -5.69
N VAL A 89 -2.94 -0.41 -4.75
CA VAL A 89 -3.87 -0.35 -3.61
C VAL A 89 -3.60 0.86 -2.73
N ALA A 90 -2.33 1.21 -2.48
CA ALA A 90 -1.95 2.39 -1.71
C ALA A 90 -2.42 3.69 -2.39
N ILE A 91 -2.31 3.81 -3.72
CA ILE A 91 -2.85 4.96 -4.48
C ILE A 91 -4.38 5.06 -4.31
N ILE A 92 -5.11 3.95 -4.38
CA ILE A 92 -6.58 3.94 -4.19
C ILE A 92 -6.93 4.39 -2.76
N ILE A 93 -6.26 3.83 -1.75
CA ILE A 93 -6.49 4.21 -0.35
C ILE A 93 -6.16 5.69 -0.12
N HIS A 94 -5.04 6.16 -0.68
CA HIS A 94 -4.65 7.57 -0.62
C HIS A 94 -5.76 8.46 -1.18
N ALA A 95 -6.27 8.16 -2.38
CA ALA A 95 -7.34 8.92 -3.02
C ALA A 95 -8.63 8.92 -2.17
N ILE A 96 -9.00 7.78 -1.59
CA ILE A 96 -10.17 7.66 -0.70
C ILE A 96 -9.99 8.54 0.55
N ILE A 97 -8.83 8.47 1.21
CA ILE A 97 -8.57 9.31 2.40
C ILE A 97 -8.63 10.80 2.03
N GLN A 98 -8.10 11.17 0.85
CA GLN A 98 -8.15 12.55 0.37
C GLN A 98 -9.59 13.02 0.17
N GLU A 99 -10.38 12.28 -0.60
CA GLU A 99 -11.74 12.68 -0.98
C GLU A 99 -12.71 12.66 0.22
N TYR A 100 -12.70 11.58 1.01
CA TYR A 100 -13.72 11.36 2.03
C TYR A 100 -13.37 12.01 3.38
N VAL A 101 -12.09 12.15 3.72
CA VAL A 101 -11.66 12.67 5.02
C VAL A 101 -11.09 14.08 4.88
N LEU A 102 -10.00 14.25 4.14
CA LEU A 102 -9.22 15.49 4.13
C LEU A 102 -9.98 16.63 3.44
N ASP A 103 -10.56 16.37 2.28
CA ASP A 103 -11.36 17.36 1.55
C ASP A 103 -12.63 17.73 2.31
N LYS A 104 -13.22 16.78 3.05
CA LYS A 104 -14.38 17.04 3.89
C LYS A 104 -14.05 18.00 5.04
N ILE A 105 -12.91 17.81 5.68
CA ILE A 105 -12.41 18.70 6.75
C ILE A 105 -12.04 20.07 6.18
N ASN A 106 -11.33 20.09 5.05
CA ASN A 106 -10.92 21.35 4.41
C ASN A 106 -12.11 22.22 4.00
N ARG A 107 -13.17 21.62 3.43
CA ARG A 107 -14.42 22.33 3.09
C ARG A 107 -15.10 22.96 4.30
N ARG A 108 -14.93 22.40 5.50
CA ARG A 108 -15.47 22.99 6.75
C ARG A 108 -14.60 24.13 7.28
N MET A 109 -13.29 24.03 7.12
CA MET A 109 -12.31 24.96 7.71
C MET A 109 -11.92 26.13 6.80
N HIS A 110 -12.31 26.11 5.53
CA HIS A 110 -12.07 27.18 4.54
C HIS A 110 -10.60 27.66 4.48
N PHE A 111 -9.65 26.73 4.36
CA PHE A 111 -8.23 27.09 4.29
C PHE A 111 -7.87 27.81 2.97
N SER A 112 -6.83 28.66 3.03
CA SER A 112 -6.18 29.21 1.83
C SER A 112 -5.51 28.10 1.02
N LYS A 113 -5.32 28.29 -0.30
CA LYS A 113 -4.72 27.29 -1.20
C LYS A 113 -3.39 26.72 -0.70
N THR A 114 -2.52 27.56 -0.14
CA THR A 114 -1.22 27.14 0.41
C THR A 114 -1.33 26.33 1.70
N LYS A 115 -2.31 26.64 2.55
CA LYS A 115 -2.56 25.88 3.78
C LYS A 115 -3.23 24.54 3.48
N HIS A 116 -4.10 24.51 2.48
CA HIS A 116 -4.77 23.30 2.04
C HIS A 116 -3.80 22.23 1.53
N SER A 117 -2.87 22.59 0.65
CA SER A 117 -1.87 21.65 0.13
C SER A 117 -1.01 21.05 1.25
N LYS A 118 -0.50 21.88 2.17
CA LYS A 118 0.26 21.40 3.33
C LYS A 118 -0.57 20.52 4.28
N PHE A 119 -1.85 20.85 4.45
CA PHE A 119 -2.76 20.05 5.29
C PHE A 119 -3.06 18.69 4.65
N ASN A 120 -3.24 18.62 3.33
CA ASN A 120 -3.49 17.36 2.64
C ASN A 120 -2.29 16.44 2.74
N GLU A 121 -1.09 16.93 2.42
CA GLU A 121 0.16 16.17 2.54
C GLU A 121 0.37 15.69 3.98
N SER A 122 0.33 16.61 4.97
CA SER A 122 0.48 16.23 6.37
C SER A 122 -0.62 15.30 6.87
N GLY A 123 -1.84 15.42 6.36
CA GLY A 123 -2.99 14.59 6.73
C GLY A 123 -2.82 13.16 6.24
N GLN A 124 -2.35 12.97 5.02
CA GLN A 124 -2.05 11.66 4.44
C GLN A 124 -0.92 10.96 5.19
N LEU A 125 0.19 11.66 5.44
CA LEU A 125 1.31 11.10 6.20
C LEU A 125 0.86 10.74 7.63
N SER A 126 0.07 11.60 8.29
CA SER A 126 -0.44 11.33 9.63
C SER A 126 -1.31 10.07 9.68
N ALA A 127 -2.26 9.92 8.76
CA ALA A 127 -3.12 8.73 8.68
C ALA A 127 -2.30 7.45 8.51
N PHE A 128 -1.31 7.48 7.62
CA PHE A 128 -0.43 6.35 7.38
C PHE A 128 0.44 6.01 8.59
N TYR A 129 1.11 7.00 9.20
CA TYR A 129 1.99 6.74 10.34
C TYR A 129 1.23 6.26 11.57
N LEU A 130 0.02 6.76 11.82
CA LEU A 130 -0.81 6.25 12.92
C LEU A 130 -1.14 4.77 12.71
N PHE A 131 -1.55 4.40 11.50
CA PHE A 131 -1.83 3.00 11.14
C PHE A 131 -0.57 2.12 11.25
N ALA A 132 0.55 2.59 10.69
CA ALA A 132 1.84 1.90 10.75
C ALA A 132 2.36 1.71 12.18
N CYS A 133 2.20 2.70 13.05
CA CYS A 133 2.59 2.61 14.46
C CYS A 133 1.76 1.58 15.22
N VAL A 134 0.43 1.56 15.03
CA VAL A 134 -0.44 0.56 15.67
C VAL A 134 -0.07 -0.85 15.20
N TRP A 135 0.10 -1.05 13.90
CA TRP A 135 0.45 -2.36 13.36
C TRP A 135 1.88 -2.78 13.74
N GLY A 136 2.85 -1.88 13.67
CA GLY A 136 4.22 -2.14 14.12
C GLY A 136 4.29 -2.52 15.59
N THR A 137 3.52 -1.83 16.45
CA THR A 137 3.41 -2.19 17.87
C THR A 137 2.81 -3.57 18.06
N PHE A 138 1.77 -3.91 17.29
CA PHE A 138 1.19 -5.25 17.31
C PHE A 138 2.23 -6.33 16.95
N ILE A 139 3.05 -6.10 15.92
CA ILE A 139 4.13 -7.03 15.54
C ILE A 139 5.15 -7.17 16.67
N LEU A 140 5.59 -6.05 17.27
CA LEU A 140 6.55 -6.04 18.37
C LEU A 140 6.08 -6.83 19.59
N ILE A 141 4.79 -6.76 19.90
CA ILE A 141 4.17 -7.56 20.98
C ILE A 141 4.09 -9.04 20.57
N SER A 142 3.61 -9.33 19.35
CA SER A 142 3.41 -10.70 18.88
C SER A 142 4.70 -11.51 18.80
N GLU A 143 5.80 -10.88 18.41
CA GLU A 143 7.12 -11.52 18.27
C GLU A 143 7.99 -11.38 19.54
N ASN A 144 7.42 -10.89 20.65
CA ASN A 144 8.10 -10.71 21.95
C ASN A 144 9.37 -9.84 21.92
N TYR A 145 9.53 -8.97 20.92
CA TYR A 145 10.69 -8.08 20.81
C TYR A 145 10.80 -7.08 21.95
N ILE A 146 9.68 -6.74 22.60
CA ILE A 146 9.66 -5.84 23.76
C ILE A 146 10.32 -6.50 24.98
N SER A 147 10.11 -7.81 25.15
CA SER A 147 10.57 -8.55 26.32
C SER A 147 12.01 -9.05 26.16
N ASP A 148 12.40 -9.47 24.96
CA ASP A 148 13.78 -9.84 24.67
C ASP A 148 14.25 -9.19 23.35
N PRO A 149 14.85 -7.98 23.42
CA PRO A 149 15.37 -7.31 22.24
C PRO A 149 16.53 -8.07 21.60
N THR A 150 17.17 -9.02 22.31
CA THR A 150 18.30 -9.78 21.77
C THR A 150 17.93 -10.71 20.64
N ILE A 151 16.65 -11.08 20.52
CA ILE A 151 16.11 -11.91 19.43
C ILE A 151 16.45 -11.31 18.06
N LEU A 152 16.53 -9.98 17.94
CA LEU A 152 16.84 -9.29 16.68
C LEU A 152 18.23 -9.66 16.12
N TRP A 153 19.22 -9.92 16.99
CA TRP A 153 20.61 -10.21 16.58
C TRP A 153 21.09 -11.62 16.89
N ARG A 154 20.40 -12.37 17.75
CA ARG A 154 20.87 -13.67 18.28
C ARG A 154 20.99 -14.80 17.25
N ALA A 155 20.29 -14.73 16.12
CA ALA A 155 20.33 -15.74 15.05
C ALA A 155 20.53 -15.13 13.64
N TYR A 156 21.26 -14.02 13.56
CA TYR A 156 21.54 -13.36 12.30
C TYR A 156 22.39 -14.26 11.37
N PRO A 157 22.06 -14.40 10.07
CA PRO A 157 20.97 -13.74 9.34
C PRO A 157 19.63 -14.46 9.44
N HIS A 158 18.58 -13.72 9.80
CA HIS A 158 17.21 -14.20 9.81
C HIS A 158 16.66 -14.28 8.38
N ASN A 159 16.66 -15.47 7.78
CA ASN A 159 16.15 -15.66 6.41
C ASN A 159 14.63 -15.94 6.36
N LEU A 160 14.01 -16.17 7.53
CA LEU A 160 12.61 -16.51 7.67
C LEU A 160 11.90 -15.43 8.47
N MET A 161 10.76 -14.98 7.95
CA MET A 161 9.91 -13.98 8.59
C MET A 161 8.47 -14.48 8.69
N THR A 162 7.75 -14.02 9.71
CA THR A 162 6.32 -14.30 9.85
C THR A 162 5.53 -13.61 8.73
N PHE A 163 4.31 -14.09 8.48
CA PHE A 163 3.39 -13.46 7.54
C PHE A 163 3.19 -11.96 7.86
N GLN A 164 2.94 -11.63 9.12
CA GLN A 164 2.64 -10.27 9.56
C GLN A 164 3.82 -9.33 9.31
N THR A 165 5.02 -9.76 9.67
CA THR A 165 6.25 -8.98 9.47
C THR A 165 6.56 -8.80 7.99
N LYS A 166 6.44 -9.85 7.18
CA LYS A 166 6.62 -9.73 5.72
C LYS A 166 5.63 -8.77 5.09
N PHE A 167 4.35 -8.93 5.43
CA PHE A 167 3.29 -8.14 4.85
C PHE A 167 3.40 -6.67 5.25
N PHE A 168 3.82 -6.40 6.49
CA PHE A 168 4.14 -5.06 6.96
C PHE A 168 5.23 -4.41 6.10
N TYR A 169 6.37 -5.09 5.87
CA TYR A 169 7.43 -4.53 5.05
C TYR A 169 7.02 -4.29 3.59
N ILE A 170 6.28 -5.22 2.98
CA ILE A 170 5.74 -5.04 1.62
C ILE A 170 4.81 -3.83 1.57
N SER A 171 3.92 -3.68 2.56
CA SER A 171 2.97 -2.56 2.63
C SER A 171 3.69 -1.23 2.83
N GLN A 172 4.74 -1.21 3.66
CA GLN A 172 5.59 -0.03 3.84
C GLN A 172 6.24 0.34 2.49
N LEU A 173 6.95 -0.59 1.85
CA LEU A 173 7.59 -0.33 0.56
C LEU A 173 6.58 0.13 -0.51
N ALA A 174 5.42 -0.50 -0.59
CA ALA A 174 4.34 -0.10 -1.49
C ALA A 174 3.89 1.34 -1.24
N TYR A 175 3.76 1.76 0.03
CA TYR A 175 3.48 3.14 0.38
C TYR A 175 4.67 4.05 0.03
N TRP A 176 5.91 3.72 0.34
CA TRP A 176 7.03 4.59 -0.08
C TRP A 176 7.08 4.80 -1.60
N LEU A 177 6.74 3.76 -2.38
CA LEU A 177 6.68 3.85 -3.84
C LEU A 177 5.46 4.62 -4.37
N HIS A 178 4.32 4.60 -3.67
CA HIS A 178 3.11 5.32 -4.09
C HIS A 178 3.32 6.83 -4.16
N ALA A 179 4.27 7.37 -3.37
CA ALA A 179 4.59 8.79 -3.36
C ALA A 179 5.19 9.26 -4.70
N PHE A 180 5.83 8.39 -5.49
CA PHE A 180 6.41 8.82 -6.78
C PHE A 180 5.34 9.21 -7.81
N PRO A 181 4.31 8.38 -8.07
CA PRO A 181 3.14 8.82 -8.85
C PRO A 181 2.44 10.02 -8.25
N GLU A 182 2.31 10.09 -6.92
CA GLU A 182 1.61 11.19 -6.24
C GLU A 182 2.29 12.54 -6.45
N LEU A 183 3.63 12.62 -6.47
CA LEU A 183 4.34 13.86 -6.79
C LEU A 183 4.04 14.40 -8.20
N TYR A 184 3.56 13.54 -9.10
CA TYR A 184 3.13 13.92 -10.44
C TYR A 184 1.63 14.28 -10.51
N PHE A 185 0.85 13.92 -9.48
CA PHE A 185 -0.58 14.19 -9.37
C PHE A 185 -0.91 15.40 -8.48
#